data_AF-A0AAT9WDL9-F1
#
_entry.id   AF-A0AAT9WDL9-F1
#
_cell.length_a   1.000
_cell.length_b   1.000
_cell.length_c   1.000
_cell.angle_alpha   90.00
_cell.angle_beta   90.00
_cell.angle_gamma   90.00
#
_symmetry.space_group_name_H-M   'P 1'
#
loop_
_entity.id
_entity.type
_entity.pdbx_description
1 polymer ?
#
loop_
_entity_poly.entity_id
_entity_poly.type
_entity_poly.pdbx_seq_one_letter_code
_entity_poly.pdbx_strand_id
1 'polypeptide(L)'
;MRALLSDKEGGTLIIPDEYKDKLTIATVASTPRMNICAGVGYLLMRLATYAIATVPYERDKKTYEVAVKAGDSIDRIARANSTTIDTIKSLNAGIHTLHAGQTLKYRKAAVQKIIVRWSMAPPSTIASRYNIGDPDYARKLEYCLAVMRSAALPERKCAA
;
A
#
# COMPACT_ATOMS: atom_id res chain seq x y z
N MET A 1 -7.02 -16.37 -2.62
CA MET A 1 -8.06 -15.32 -2.48
C MET A 1 -8.35 -14.91 -1.04
N ARG A 2 -8.49 -15.83 -0.08
CA ARG A 2 -8.73 -15.46 1.34
C ARG A 2 -7.70 -14.47 1.92
N ALA A 3 -6.43 -14.56 1.49
CA ALA A 3 -5.37 -13.63 1.86
C ALA A 3 -5.58 -12.17 1.39
N LEU A 4 -6.19 -11.96 0.22
CA LEU A 4 -6.52 -10.61 -0.27
C LEU A 4 -7.68 -10.01 0.51
N LEU A 5 -8.66 -10.84 0.83
CA LEU A 5 -9.87 -10.43 1.54
C LEU A 5 -9.70 -10.46 3.06
N SER A 6 -8.50 -10.82 3.54
CA SER A 6 -8.12 -10.69 4.94
C SER A 6 -7.26 -9.46 5.16
N ASP A 7 -7.28 -8.94 6.37
CA ASP A 7 -6.49 -7.81 6.83
C ASP A 7 -5.01 -8.14 7.05
N LYS A 8 -4.58 -9.39 6.79
CA LYS A 8 -3.28 -9.91 7.24
C LYS A 8 -2.13 -9.65 6.26
N GLU A 9 -2.40 -9.64 4.96
CA GLU A 9 -1.32 -9.57 3.95
C GLU A 9 -1.20 -8.19 3.27
N GLY A 10 -2.03 -7.22 3.65
CA GLY A 10 -2.05 -5.88 3.05
C GLY A 10 -3.06 -5.73 1.92
N GLY A 11 -4.05 -6.62 1.83
CA GLY A 11 -5.14 -6.50 0.86
C GLY A 11 -5.95 -5.20 0.98
N THR A 12 -6.06 -4.64 2.18
CA THR A 12 -6.71 -3.34 2.44
C THR A 12 -5.99 -2.15 1.80
N LEU A 13 -4.70 -2.30 1.45
CA LEU A 13 -3.92 -1.30 0.72
C LEU A 13 -4.07 -1.45 -0.80
N ILE A 14 -4.63 -2.56 -1.26
CA ILE A 14 -4.82 -2.89 -2.67
C ILE A 14 -6.24 -2.61 -3.13
N ILE A 15 -7.23 -2.96 -2.30
CA ILE A 15 -8.65 -2.82 -2.61
C ILE A 15 -9.08 -1.36 -2.38
N PRO A 16 -9.54 -0.65 -3.43
CA PRO A 16 -10.10 0.69 -3.27
C PRO A 16 -11.34 0.69 -2.37
N ASP A 17 -11.58 1.79 -1.66
CA ASP A 17 -12.69 1.90 -0.69
C ASP A 17 -14.05 1.54 -1.31
N GLU A 18 -14.31 1.96 -2.55
CA GLU A 18 -15.54 1.70 -3.30
C GLU A 18 -15.83 0.20 -3.60
N TYR A 19 -14.82 -0.66 -3.43
CA TYR A 19 -14.90 -2.11 -3.63
C TYR A 19 -14.90 -2.91 -2.32
N LYS A 20 -14.62 -2.31 -1.17
CA LYS A 20 -14.47 -3.05 0.11
C LYS A 20 -15.71 -3.88 0.48
N ASP A 21 -16.90 -3.31 0.29
CA ASP A 21 -18.15 -4.01 0.60
C ASP A 21 -18.67 -4.88 -0.55
N LYS A 22 -18.16 -4.67 -1.77
CA LYS A 22 -18.59 -5.38 -2.99
C LYS A 22 -17.76 -6.64 -3.25
N LEU A 23 -16.47 -6.60 -2.91
CA LEU A 23 -15.52 -7.67 -3.15
C LEU A 23 -15.44 -8.58 -1.93
N THR A 24 -16.43 -9.47 -1.79
CA THR A 24 -16.54 -10.40 -0.65
C THR A 24 -16.31 -11.84 -1.11
N ILE A 25 -16.13 -12.76 -0.16
CA ILE A 25 -15.97 -14.19 -0.48
C ILE A 25 -17.19 -14.70 -1.28
N ALA A 26 -18.40 -14.28 -0.91
CA ALA A 26 -19.62 -14.70 -1.57
C ALA A 26 -19.69 -14.19 -3.01
N THR A 27 -19.44 -12.89 -3.24
CA THR A 27 -19.55 -12.29 -4.57
C THR A 27 -18.44 -12.77 -5.50
N VAL A 28 -17.25 -13.04 -4.98
CA VAL A 28 -16.13 -13.63 -5.74
C VAL A 28 -16.45 -15.04 -6.25
N ALA A 29 -17.24 -15.82 -5.51
CA ALA A 29 -17.65 -17.16 -5.91
C ALA A 29 -18.81 -17.16 -6.91
N SER A 30 -19.73 -16.19 -6.80
CA SER A 30 -20.98 -16.18 -7.59
C SER A 30 -20.98 -15.22 -8.78
N THR A 31 -20.07 -14.24 -8.81
CA THR A 31 -20.08 -13.18 -9.82
C THR A 31 -18.77 -13.18 -10.62
N PRO A 32 -18.81 -13.48 -11.95
CA PRO A 32 -17.60 -13.55 -12.78
C PRO A 32 -16.73 -12.28 -12.72
N ARG A 33 -17.36 -11.09 -12.76
CA ARG A 33 -16.64 -9.82 -12.65
C ARG A 33 -15.88 -9.70 -11.33
N MET A 34 -16.49 -10.09 -10.20
CA MET A 34 -15.82 -10.02 -8.89
C MET A 34 -14.72 -11.05 -8.76
N ASN A 35 -14.87 -12.22 -9.37
CA ASN A 35 -13.80 -13.21 -9.46
C ASN A 35 -12.55 -12.64 -10.14
N ILE A 36 -12.73 -11.99 -11.30
CA ILE A 36 -11.65 -11.33 -12.04
C ILE A 36 -11.03 -10.21 -11.20
N CYS A 37 -11.84 -9.33 -10.61
CA CYS A 37 -11.36 -8.26 -9.74
C CYS A 37 -10.54 -8.79 -8.55
N ALA A 38 -10.98 -9.88 -7.91
CA ALA A 38 -10.23 -10.52 -6.83
C ALA A 38 -8.93 -11.16 -7.33
N GLY A 39 -8.93 -11.75 -8.52
CA GLY A 39 -7.72 -12.26 -9.17
C GLY A 39 -6.68 -11.16 -9.41
N VAL A 40 -7.11 -10.03 -9.99
CA VAL A 40 -6.26 -8.86 -10.24
C VAL A 40 -5.76 -8.26 -8.92
N GLY A 41 -6.63 -8.04 -7.95
CA GLY A 41 -6.24 -7.53 -6.63
C GLY A 41 -5.24 -8.45 -5.93
N TYR A 42 -5.43 -9.76 -6.01
CA TYR A 42 -4.50 -10.72 -5.42
C TYR A 42 -3.13 -10.65 -6.10
N LEU A 43 -3.10 -10.55 -7.43
CA LEU A 43 -1.85 -10.38 -8.17
C LEU A 43 -1.14 -9.08 -7.77
N LEU A 44 -1.85 -7.95 -7.71
CA LEU A 44 -1.30 -6.68 -7.25
C LEU A 44 -0.69 -6.80 -5.85
N MET A 45 -1.40 -7.45 -4.91
CA MET A 45 -0.89 -7.72 -3.57
C MET A 45 0.43 -8.50 -3.59
N ARG A 46 0.57 -9.49 -4.49
CA ARG A 46 1.80 -10.29 -4.64
C ARG A 46 2.93 -9.56 -5.37
N LEU A 47 2.63 -8.49 -6.11
CA LEU A 47 3.62 -7.65 -6.80
C LEU A 47 4.04 -6.43 -5.97
N ALA A 48 3.27 -6.06 -4.95
CA ALA A 48 3.59 -4.96 -4.04
C ALA A 48 4.78 -5.31 -3.12
N THR A 49 5.68 -4.33 -2.95
CA THR A 49 6.66 -4.31 -1.86
C THR A 49 6.11 -3.42 -0.76
N TYR A 50 6.12 -3.90 0.48
CA TYR A 50 5.59 -3.18 1.64
C TYR A 50 6.69 -2.69 2.56
N ALA A 51 6.43 -1.57 3.24
CA ALA A 51 7.23 -1.09 4.35
C ALA A 51 6.33 -0.59 5.49
N ILE A 52 6.89 -0.50 6.70
CA ILE A 52 6.27 0.21 7.80
C ILE A 52 6.87 1.62 7.81
N ALA A 53 6.03 2.64 7.74
CA ALA A 53 6.46 4.03 7.65
C ALA A 53 5.55 4.96 8.47
N THR A 54 6.11 6.11 8.84
CA THR A 54 5.34 7.23 9.39
C THR A 54 4.58 7.92 8.26
N VAL A 55 3.25 7.91 8.34
CA VAL A 55 2.35 8.50 7.35
C VAL A 55 1.61 9.70 7.99
N PRO A 56 1.80 10.93 7.46
CA PRO A 56 1.05 12.10 7.90
C PRO A 56 -0.45 11.97 7.60
N TYR A 57 -1.29 12.60 8.41
CA TYR A 57 -2.73 12.65 8.14
C TYR A 57 -3.04 13.72 7.10
N GLU A 58 -3.40 13.30 5.88
CA GLU A 58 -3.62 14.24 4.76
C GLU A 58 -4.72 15.28 5.02
N ARG A 59 -5.74 14.93 5.81
CA ARG A 59 -6.82 15.86 6.18
C ARG A 59 -6.39 16.91 7.21
N ASP A 60 -5.27 16.70 7.89
CA ASP A 60 -4.77 17.60 8.92
C ASP A 60 -3.26 17.83 8.78
N LYS A 61 -2.92 18.86 8.01
CA LYS A 61 -1.53 19.27 7.75
C LYS A 61 -1.01 20.30 8.74
N LYS A 62 -1.79 20.64 9.79
CA LYS A 62 -1.42 21.66 10.77
C LYS A 62 -0.29 21.17 11.64
N THR A 63 0.54 22.12 12.08
CA THR A 63 1.55 21.88 13.11
C THR A 63 0.96 22.30 14.45
N TYR A 64 1.08 21.42 15.43
CA TYR A 64 0.59 21.60 16.78
C TYR A 64 1.76 21.70 17.75
N GLU A 65 1.47 22.20 18.94
CA GLU A 65 2.45 22.34 20.01
C GLU A 65 1.94 21.66 21.28
N VAL A 66 2.87 21.07 22.04
CA VAL A 66 2.57 20.44 23.33
C VAL A 66 3.67 20.78 24.32
N ALA A 67 3.28 21.25 25.50
CA ALA A 67 4.21 21.49 26.60
C ALA A 67 4.53 20.16 27.31
N VAL A 68 5.82 19.89 27.47
CA VAL A 68 6.35 18.71 28.16
C VAL A 68 6.09 18.84 29.65
N LYS A 69 5.50 17.81 30.25
CA LYS A 69 5.26 17.75 31.70
C LYS A 69 6.33 16.92 32.39
N ALA A 70 6.48 17.13 33.70
CA ALA A 70 7.39 16.32 34.49
C ALA A 70 7.05 14.83 34.35
N GLY A 71 8.07 14.03 34.02
CA GLY A 71 7.93 12.59 33.81
C GLY A 71 7.49 12.17 32.41
N ASP A 72 7.19 13.09 31.48
CA ASP A 72 6.84 12.74 30.09
C ASP A 72 7.98 12.05 29.33
N SER A 73 7.60 11.29 28.31
CA SER A 73 8.51 10.77 27.28
C SER A 73 7.97 11.13 25.90
N ILE A 74 8.85 11.23 24.89
CA ILE A 74 8.44 11.49 23.49
C ILE A 74 7.38 10.47 23.05
N ASP A 75 7.56 9.22 23.45
CA ASP A 75 6.66 8.10 23.16
C ASP A 75 5.27 8.27 23.79
N ARG A 76 5.17 8.70 25.06
CA ARG A 76 3.88 9.00 25.70
C ARG A 76 3.20 10.21 25.08
N ILE A 77 3.96 11.26 24.77
CA ILE A 77 3.46 12.45 24.08
C ILE A 77 2.94 12.07 22.69
N ALA A 78 3.69 11.25 21.93
CA ALA A 78 3.30 10.81 20.60
C ALA A 78 1.95 10.08 20.60
N ARG A 79 1.79 9.09 21.50
CA ARG A 79 0.53 8.36 21.66
C ARG A 79 -0.64 9.27 22.05
N ALA A 80 -0.44 10.13 23.04
CA ALA A 80 -1.48 11.03 23.52
C ALA A 80 -1.95 12.02 22.45
N ASN A 81 -1.08 12.36 21.50
CA ASN A 81 -1.33 13.38 20.49
C ASN A 81 -1.55 12.83 19.07
N SER A 82 -1.74 11.51 18.91
CA SER A 82 -1.96 10.87 17.60
C SER A 82 -0.90 11.26 16.56
N THR A 83 0.36 11.15 16.98
CA THR A 83 1.54 11.38 16.14
C THR A 83 2.54 10.24 16.35
N THR A 84 3.71 10.33 15.71
CA THR A 84 4.79 9.35 15.84
C THR A 84 6.01 9.98 16.51
N ILE A 85 6.86 9.15 17.10
CA ILE A 85 8.15 9.57 17.65
C ILE A 85 8.99 10.25 16.57
N ASP A 86 9.02 9.68 15.36
CA ASP A 86 9.78 10.22 14.23
C ASP A 86 9.27 11.61 13.81
N THR A 87 7.95 11.80 13.78
CA THR A 87 7.34 13.11 13.51
C THR A 87 7.76 14.15 14.54
N ILE A 88 7.69 13.82 15.84
CA ILE A 88 8.14 14.74 16.90
C ILE A 88 9.63 15.04 16.76
N LYS A 89 10.48 14.02 16.62
CA LYS A 89 11.94 14.22 16.50
C LYS A 89 12.32 15.06 15.29
N SER A 90 11.70 14.81 14.13
CA SER A 90 12.00 15.55 12.89
C SER A 90 11.65 17.03 12.98
N LEU A 91 10.59 17.39 13.70
CA LEU A 91 10.11 18.77 13.84
C LEU A 91 10.79 19.55 14.98
N ASN A 92 11.56 18.85 15.82
CA ASN A 92 12.24 19.41 16.99
C ASN A 92 13.74 19.09 16.94
N ALA A 93 14.35 19.22 15.77
CA ALA A 93 15.79 19.02 15.59
C ALA A 93 16.58 19.93 16.56
N GLY A 94 17.54 19.33 17.29
CA GLY A 94 18.32 20.01 18.34
C GLY A 94 17.82 19.76 19.77
N ILE A 95 16.64 19.18 19.94
CA ILE A 95 16.18 18.71 21.26
C ILE A 95 16.65 17.27 21.46
N HIS A 96 17.67 17.10 22.31
CA HIS A 96 18.26 15.80 22.62
C HIS A 96 17.77 15.22 23.95
N THR A 97 17.38 16.09 24.89
CA THR A 97 16.86 15.72 26.21
C THR A 97 15.58 16.48 26.47
N LEU A 98 14.58 15.81 27.05
CA LEU A 98 13.30 16.43 27.40
C LEU A 98 13.38 17.10 28.77
N HIS A 99 12.94 18.35 28.84
CA HIS A 99 12.79 19.09 30.08
C HIS A 99 11.33 19.53 30.26
N ALA A 100 10.85 19.52 31.50
CA ALA A 100 9.51 20.02 31.80
C ALA A 100 9.38 21.51 31.46
N GLY A 101 8.23 21.91 30.93
CA GLY A 101 7.96 23.28 30.46
C GLY A 101 8.41 23.56 29.02
N GLN A 102 9.16 22.64 28.40
CA GLN A 102 9.56 22.77 27.01
C GLN A 102 8.38 22.56 26.05
N THR A 103 8.32 23.33 24.97
CA THR A 103 7.30 23.13 23.92
C THR A 103 7.86 22.27 22.78
N LEU A 104 7.14 21.21 22.42
CA LEU A 104 7.44 20.37 21.26
C LEU A 104 6.44 20.60 20.14
N LYS A 105 6.94 20.69 18.91
CA LYS A 105 6.13 20.75 17.69
C LYS A 105 5.79 19.35 17.17
N TYR A 106 4.58 19.14 16.67
CA TYR A 106 4.20 17.88 16.05
C TYR A 106 3.17 18.07 14.95
N ARG A 107 2.97 17.02 14.13
CA ARG A 107 1.86 16.91 13.18
C ARG A 107 1.14 15.59 13.40
N LYS A 108 -0.14 15.50 13.07
CA LYS A 108 -0.88 14.23 13.16
C LYS A 108 -0.32 13.24 12.14
N ALA A 109 0.03 12.05 12.62
CA ALA A 109 0.66 11.00 11.82
C ALA A 109 0.50 9.64 12.51
N ALA A 110 0.59 8.56 11.75
CA ALA A 110 0.59 7.22 12.30
C ALA A 110 1.65 6.35 11.63
N VAL A 111 2.14 5.36 12.36
CA VAL A 111 2.95 4.28 11.79
C VAL A 111 2.01 3.32 11.08
N GLN A 112 2.17 3.17 9.77
CA GLN A 112 1.30 2.36 8.92
C GLN A 112 2.12 1.48 7.98
N LYS A 113 1.55 0.33 7.62
CA LYS A 113 2.03 -0.46 6.48
C LYS A 113 1.64 0.27 5.20
N ILE A 114 2.59 0.50 4.30
CA ILE A 114 2.38 1.18 3.02
C ILE A 114 2.96 0.34 1.87
N ILE A 115 2.48 0.61 0.65
CA ILE A 115 3.08 0.11 -0.58
C ILE A 115 4.17 1.09 -1.00
N VAL A 116 5.42 0.64 -1.05
CA VAL A 116 6.57 1.48 -1.43
C VAL A 116 6.97 1.32 -2.89
N ARG A 117 6.64 0.17 -3.50
CA ARG A 117 7.01 -0.13 -4.88
C ARG A 117 6.12 -1.22 -5.46
N TRP A 118 5.84 -1.12 -6.75
CA TRP A 118 5.29 -2.21 -7.57
C TRP A 118 6.42 -2.94 -8.29
N SER A 119 6.49 -4.25 -8.15
CA SER A 119 7.39 -5.07 -8.95
C SER A 119 6.83 -5.17 -10.37
N MET A 120 7.47 -4.52 -11.34
CA MET A 120 7.24 -4.76 -12.76
C MET A 120 7.81 -6.14 -13.11
N ALA A 121 7.02 -7.16 -12.79
CA ALA A 121 7.38 -8.56 -12.96
C ALA A 121 7.24 -8.96 -14.44
N PRO A 122 8.23 -9.65 -15.05
CA PRO A 122 8.00 -10.36 -16.30
C PRO A 122 6.90 -11.42 -16.10
N PRO A 123 6.27 -11.89 -17.19
CA PRO A 123 5.27 -12.96 -17.15
C PRO A 123 5.68 -14.19 -16.32
N SER A 124 6.96 -14.57 -16.37
CA SER A 124 7.53 -15.67 -15.56
C SER A 124 7.45 -15.41 -14.04
N THR A 125 7.71 -14.17 -13.60
CA THR A 125 7.58 -13.78 -12.19
C THR A 125 6.12 -13.68 -11.76
N ILE A 126 5.22 -13.27 -12.65
CA ILE A 126 3.77 -13.31 -12.39
C ILE A 126 3.32 -14.76 -12.22
N ALA A 127 3.74 -15.66 -13.12
CA ALA A 127 3.38 -17.07 -13.07
C ALA A 127 3.83 -17.73 -11.76
N SER A 128 5.11 -17.56 -11.39
CA SER A 128 5.65 -18.15 -10.15
C SER A 128 5.02 -17.59 -8.87
N ARG A 129 4.39 -16.40 -8.91
CA ARG A 129 3.71 -15.82 -7.75
C ARG A 129 2.22 -16.16 -7.71
N TYR A 130 1.57 -16.24 -8.87
CA TYR A 130 0.12 -16.35 -8.97
C TYR A 130 -0.37 -17.78 -9.15
N ASN A 131 0.25 -18.55 -10.06
CA ASN A 131 -0.19 -19.90 -10.40
C ASN A 131 0.99 -20.80 -10.76
N ILE A 132 1.52 -21.49 -9.75
CA ILE A 132 2.68 -22.40 -9.90
C ILE A 132 2.26 -23.79 -10.43
N GLY A 133 0.95 -24.11 -10.39
CA GLY A 133 0.45 -25.44 -10.77
C GLY A 133 0.34 -25.69 -12.27
N ASP A 134 0.45 -24.65 -13.09
CA ASP A 134 0.37 -24.76 -14.56
C ASP A 134 1.75 -24.45 -15.17
N PRO A 135 2.47 -25.47 -15.69
CA PRO A 135 3.83 -25.27 -16.22
C PRO A 135 3.87 -24.34 -17.44
N ASP A 136 2.76 -24.20 -18.18
CA ASP A 136 2.67 -23.35 -19.36
C ASP A 136 2.17 -21.93 -19.04
N TYR A 137 1.88 -21.62 -17.78
CA TYR A 137 1.22 -20.36 -17.41
C TYR A 137 2.02 -19.13 -17.83
N ALA A 138 3.35 -19.18 -17.68
CA ALA A 138 4.23 -18.10 -18.14
C ALA A 138 4.12 -17.88 -19.66
N ARG A 139 4.14 -18.95 -20.47
CA ARG A 139 3.99 -18.88 -21.93
C ARG A 139 2.65 -18.29 -22.34
N LYS A 140 1.56 -18.67 -21.65
CA LYS A 140 0.22 -18.12 -21.90
C LYS A 140 0.19 -16.61 -21.68
N LEU A 141 0.80 -16.15 -20.58
CA LEU A 141 0.91 -14.72 -20.28
C LEU A 141 1.77 -13.96 -21.31
N GLU A 142 2.89 -14.55 -21.74
CA GLU A 142 3.75 -13.98 -22.79
C GLU A 142 3.01 -13.84 -24.11
N TYR A 143 2.27 -14.88 -24.52
CA TYR A 143 1.46 -14.86 -25.72
C TYR A 143 0.40 -13.74 -25.66
N CYS A 144 -0.38 -13.67 -24.57
CA CYS A 144 -1.39 -12.64 -24.38
C CYS A 144 -0.78 -11.24 -24.45
N LEU A 145 0.36 -11.02 -23.78
CA LEU A 145 1.05 -9.73 -23.79
C LEU A 145 1.54 -9.35 -25.20
N ALA A 146 2.04 -10.31 -25.98
CA ALA A 146 2.47 -10.09 -27.35
C ALA A 146 1.29 -9.69 -28.26
N VAL A 147 0.15 -10.38 -28.14
CA VAL A 147 -1.07 -10.05 -28.88
C VAL A 147 -1.57 -8.65 -28.52
N MET A 148 -1.64 -8.31 -27.23
CA MET A 148 -2.07 -6.99 -26.77
C MET A 148 -1.16 -5.86 -27.28
N ARG A 149 0.16 -6.07 -27.25
CA ARG A 149 1.13 -5.09 -27.78
C ARG A 149 0.97 -4.89 -29.28
N SER A 150 0.72 -5.97 -30.01
CA SER A 150 0.52 -5.92 -31.46
C SER A 150 -0.76 -5.16 -31.82
N ALA A 151 -1.83 -5.34 -31.04
CA ALA A 151 -3.09 -4.61 -31.22
C ALA A 151 -3.01 -3.13 -30.80
N ALA A 152 -2.08 -2.77 -29.90
CA ALA A 152 -1.91 -1.40 -29.41
C ALA A 152 -1.05 -0.49 -30.32
N LEU A 153 -0.40 -1.06 -31.33
CA LEU A 153 0.32 -0.28 -32.34
C LEU A 153 -0.69 0.21 -33.40
N PRO A 154 -0.79 1.52 -33.70
CA PRO A 154 -1.62 1.99 -34.79
C PRO A 154 -1.15 1.36 -36.10
N GLU A 155 -2.10 1.03 -37.00
CA GLU A 155 -1.81 0.44 -38.31
C GLU A 155 -0.67 1.22 -38.97
N ARG A 156 0.43 0.52 -39.29
CA ARG A 156 1.46 1.06 -40.17
C ARG A 156 0.78 1.32 -41.51
N LYS A 157 0.39 2.58 -41.77
CA LYS A 157 0.02 3.00 -43.12
C LYS A 157 1.21 2.69 -44.02
N CYS A 158 1.09 1.65 -44.84
CA CYS A 158 2.04 1.41 -45.92
C CYS A 158 2.02 2.66 -46.81
N ALA A 159 3.12 3.41 -46.81
CA ALA A 159 3.34 4.47 -47.78
C ALA A 159 3.52 3.79 -49.15
N ALA A 160 2.59 4.09 -50.07
CA ALA A 160 2.73 3.79 -51.49
C ALA A 160 3.41 4.97 -52.18
#